data_AF-A0A131XGV6-F1
#
_entry.id   AF-A0A131XGV6-F1
#
_cell.length_a   1.000
_cell.length_b   1.000
_cell.length_c   1.000
_cell.angle_alpha   90.00
_cell.angle_beta   90.00
_cell.angle_gamma   90.00
#
_symmetry.space_group_name_H-M   'P 1'
#
loop_
_entity.id
_entity.type
_entity.pdbx_description
1 polymer ?
#
loop_
_entity_poly.entity_id
_entity_poly.type
_entity_poly.pdbx_seq_one_letter_code
_entity_poly.pdbx_strand_id
1 'polypeptide(L)'
;MSWIKETKLTWLQSAGVRIVKAGKVPSHLAVIMDGNRRFARKQNIRSVEGHVQGFDKLAEVLYWCSELGVTEVTVYAFSIENFKRCKDEVDGLLDLALQKLKNMLNEMDRIHEHGVCIRVLGNLSYLPVELQKVVAEVVCQTQANSRCFLNICLSYTSRDEICKAMQELATGVEKGILSPSDVSEEALSQAMYSRKSRDPELLIRTSGEVRLSDFMLWQSSRSVIEFTTVLWPEFTIWHLLAAVLCYQRQCGLLETFKRTGPRELPRADDQSLQRFTYDMEERWQERLRLMRLGQTAQEVVVT
;
A
#
# COMPACT_ATOMS: atom_id res chain seq x y z
N MET A 1 4.25 -18.99 -8.19
CA MET A 1 2.92 -18.37 -8.35
C MET A 1 3.14 -16.93 -8.74
N SER A 2 2.52 -16.52 -9.85
CA SER A 2 2.75 -15.22 -10.50
C SER A 2 2.02 -14.07 -9.81
N TRP A 3 2.57 -12.86 -9.91
CA TRP A 3 1.92 -11.61 -9.47
C TRP A 3 0.83 -11.15 -10.43
N ILE A 4 0.98 -11.48 -11.71
CA ILE A 4 0.03 -11.12 -12.75
C ILE A 4 -0.76 -12.37 -13.12
N LYS A 5 -1.98 -12.46 -12.58
CA LYS A 5 -2.95 -13.49 -12.97
C LYS A 5 -3.82 -12.94 -14.09
N GLU A 6 -3.96 -13.72 -15.15
CA GLU A 6 -4.91 -13.47 -16.25
C GLU A 6 -5.96 -14.58 -16.23
N THR A 7 -6.78 -14.59 -15.18
CA THR A 7 -7.82 -15.61 -15.03
C THR A 7 -9.08 -15.14 -15.71
N LYS A 8 -9.56 -15.84 -16.75
CA LYS A 8 -10.83 -15.48 -17.40
C LYS A 8 -11.97 -15.49 -16.37
N LEU A 9 -12.61 -14.33 -16.18
CA LEU A 9 -13.85 -14.23 -15.43
C LEU A 9 -14.93 -15.09 -16.09
N THR A 10 -15.78 -15.74 -15.27
CA THR A 10 -16.97 -16.41 -15.80
C THR A 10 -17.94 -15.39 -16.36
N TRP A 11 -18.86 -15.80 -17.23
CA TRP A 11 -19.86 -14.89 -17.82
C TRP A 11 -20.63 -14.09 -16.75
N LEU A 12 -20.97 -14.74 -15.62
CA LEU A 12 -21.71 -14.12 -14.53
C LEU A 12 -20.84 -13.10 -13.78
N GLN A 13 -19.57 -13.43 -13.55
CA GLN A 13 -18.60 -12.50 -12.95
C GLN A 13 -18.37 -11.29 -13.85
N SER A 14 -18.18 -11.50 -15.16
CA SER A 14 -18.04 -10.41 -16.14
C SER A 14 -19.29 -9.53 -16.19
N ALA A 15 -20.49 -10.12 -16.13
CA ALA A 15 -21.73 -9.35 -16.05
C ALA A 15 -21.80 -8.51 -14.76
N GLY A 16 -21.45 -9.09 -13.61
CA GLY A 16 -21.37 -8.39 -12.33
C GLY A 16 -20.38 -7.22 -12.36
N VAL A 17 -19.17 -7.44 -12.88
CA VAL A 17 -18.16 -6.38 -13.06
C VAL A 17 -18.69 -5.26 -13.95
N ARG A 18 -19.31 -5.57 -15.09
CA ARG A 18 -19.86 -4.55 -16.00
C ARG A 18 -20.98 -3.73 -15.36
N ILE A 19 -21.87 -4.37 -14.59
CA ILE A 19 -22.95 -3.68 -13.88
C ILE A 19 -22.36 -2.73 -12.84
N VAL A 20 -21.43 -3.21 -11.99
CA VAL A 20 -20.80 -2.36 -10.97
C VAL A 20 -20.01 -1.22 -11.61
N LYS A 21 -19.30 -1.48 -12.72
CA LYS A 21 -18.51 -0.47 -13.45
C LYS A 21 -19.35 0.61 -14.13
N ALA A 22 -20.67 0.43 -14.25
CA ALA A 22 -21.56 1.49 -14.72
C ALA A 22 -21.75 2.62 -13.68
N GLY A 23 -21.44 2.36 -12.40
CA GLY A 23 -21.39 3.36 -11.34
C GLY A 23 -19.98 3.93 -11.11
N LYS A 24 -19.81 4.72 -10.05
CA LYS A 24 -18.48 5.21 -9.64
C LYS A 24 -17.63 4.07 -9.10
N VAL A 25 -16.39 3.94 -9.56
CA VAL A 25 -15.43 2.93 -9.07
C VAL A 25 -14.34 3.68 -8.31
N PRO A 26 -13.91 3.20 -7.12
CA PRO A 26 -12.81 3.83 -6.40
C PRO A 26 -11.54 3.72 -7.23
N SER A 27 -10.88 4.85 -7.46
CA SER A 27 -9.59 4.93 -8.16
C SER A 27 -8.45 4.31 -7.33
N HIS A 28 -8.55 4.41 -6.00
CA HIS A 28 -7.61 3.81 -5.06
C HIS A 28 -8.33 2.97 -4.00
N LEU A 29 -7.99 1.68 -3.95
CA LEU A 29 -8.45 0.71 -2.95
C LEU A 29 -7.33 0.32 -1.99
N ALA A 30 -7.55 0.43 -0.68
CA ALA A 30 -6.65 -0.10 0.34
C ALA A 30 -7.23 -1.38 0.95
N VAL A 31 -6.40 -2.38 1.26
CA VAL A 31 -6.86 -3.64 1.86
C VAL A 31 -5.99 -4.14 3.00
N ILE A 32 -6.63 -4.46 4.12
CA ILE A 32 -6.07 -5.17 5.26
C ILE A 32 -6.38 -6.67 5.08
N MET A 33 -5.38 -7.42 4.65
CA MET A 33 -5.47 -8.84 4.28
C MET A 33 -5.44 -9.79 5.50
N ASP A 34 -6.41 -9.64 6.40
CA ASP A 34 -6.47 -10.35 7.68
C ASP A 34 -7.17 -11.72 7.56
N GLY A 35 -6.84 -12.65 8.46
CA GLY A 35 -7.48 -13.97 8.56
C GLY A 35 -6.63 -15.15 8.08
N ASN A 36 -5.42 -14.96 7.57
CA ASN A 36 -4.57 -16.04 7.03
C ASN A 36 -4.33 -17.19 8.05
N ARG A 37 -4.00 -16.85 9.30
CA ARG A 37 -3.77 -17.85 10.36
C ARG A 37 -5.05 -18.58 10.78
N ARG A 38 -6.19 -17.86 10.81
CA ARG A 38 -7.51 -18.45 11.10
C ARG A 38 -7.91 -19.41 10.01
N PHE A 39 -7.64 -19.05 8.76
CA PHE A 39 -7.87 -19.91 7.61
C PHE A 39 -7.00 -21.17 7.67
N ALA A 40 -5.70 -21.03 7.99
CA ALA A 40 -4.82 -22.18 8.14
C ALA A 40 -5.32 -23.17 9.21
N ARG A 41 -5.75 -22.66 10.37
CA ARG A 41 -6.36 -23.48 11.43
C ARG A 41 -7.66 -24.15 10.96
N LYS A 42 -8.53 -23.42 10.25
CA LYS A 42 -9.79 -23.95 9.70
C LYS A 42 -9.55 -25.09 8.70
N GLN A 43 -8.50 -25.00 7.89
CA GLN A 43 -8.14 -26.02 6.89
C GLN A 43 -7.19 -27.10 7.43
N ASN A 44 -6.82 -27.04 8.71
CA ASN A 44 -5.85 -27.94 9.34
C ASN A 44 -4.49 -28.00 8.61
N ILE A 45 -4.01 -26.83 8.16
CA ILE A 45 -2.73 -26.63 7.48
C ILE A 45 -1.81 -25.73 8.29
N ARG A 46 -0.53 -25.63 7.91
CA ARG A 46 0.44 -24.79 8.63
C ARG A 46 0.13 -23.30 8.43
N SER A 47 0.45 -22.48 9.43
CA SER A 47 0.24 -21.02 9.38
C SER A 47 0.86 -20.38 8.14
N VAL A 48 2.09 -20.77 7.80
CA VAL A 48 2.81 -20.31 6.60
C VAL A 48 2.06 -20.65 5.31
N GLU A 49 1.43 -21.82 5.22
CA GLU A 49 0.64 -22.21 4.04
C GLU A 49 -0.61 -21.34 3.89
N GLY A 50 -1.23 -20.92 5.00
CA GLY A 50 -2.30 -19.91 4.97
C GLY A 50 -1.83 -18.55 4.43
N HIS A 51 -0.60 -18.13 4.75
CA HIS A 51 -0.01 -16.91 4.19
C HIS A 51 0.35 -17.05 2.71
N VAL A 52 0.83 -18.21 2.27
CA VAL A 52 1.06 -18.51 0.84
C VAL A 52 -0.25 -18.38 0.05
N GLN A 53 -1.34 -18.97 0.54
CA GLN A 53 -2.66 -18.82 -0.10
C GLN A 53 -3.18 -17.38 -0.05
N GLY A 54 -2.90 -16.67 1.04
CA GLY A 54 -3.20 -15.23 1.13
C GLY A 54 -2.47 -14.41 0.06
N PHE A 55 -1.21 -14.73 -0.24
CA PHE A 55 -0.51 -14.11 -1.35
C PHE A 55 -1.17 -14.46 -2.70
N ASP A 56 -1.54 -15.71 -2.91
CA ASP A 56 -2.15 -16.11 -4.19
C ASP A 56 -3.52 -15.44 -4.39
N LYS A 57 -4.23 -15.15 -3.29
CA LYS A 57 -5.45 -14.33 -3.29
C LYS A 57 -5.17 -12.88 -3.65
N LEU A 58 -4.07 -12.30 -3.19
CA LEU A 58 -3.68 -10.94 -3.57
C LEU A 58 -3.56 -10.79 -5.09
N ALA A 59 -2.88 -11.72 -5.76
CA ALA A 59 -2.76 -11.68 -7.22
C ALA A 59 -4.14 -11.76 -7.93
N GLU A 60 -5.10 -12.50 -7.39
CA GLU A 60 -6.48 -12.54 -7.92
C GLU A 60 -7.22 -11.22 -7.71
N VAL A 61 -7.10 -10.64 -6.51
CA VAL A 61 -7.75 -9.36 -6.20
C VAL A 61 -7.18 -8.23 -7.05
N LEU A 62 -5.86 -8.20 -7.29
CA LEU A 62 -5.24 -7.23 -8.19
C LEU A 62 -5.78 -7.35 -9.62
N TYR A 63 -5.95 -8.58 -10.12
CA TYR A 63 -6.60 -8.81 -11.41
C TYR A 63 -8.05 -8.30 -11.43
N TRP A 64 -8.85 -8.62 -10.41
CA TRP A 64 -10.23 -8.13 -10.33
C TRP A 64 -10.33 -6.60 -10.22
N CYS A 65 -9.42 -5.97 -9.48
CA CYS A 65 -9.28 -4.51 -9.41
C CYS A 65 -9.01 -3.92 -10.80
N SER A 66 -8.12 -4.53 -11.58
CA SER A 66 -7.83 -4.11 -12.96
C SER A 66 -9.08 -4.20 -13.85
N GLU A 67 -9.81 -5.32 -13.80
CA GLU A 67 -11.05 -5.51 -14.57
C GLU A 67 -12.12 -4.46 -14.22
N LEU A 68 -12.24 -4.11 -12.93
CA LEU A 68 -13.13 -3.06 -12.45
C LEU A 68 -12.69 -1.64 -12.87
N GLY A 69 -11.41 -1.45 -13.19
CA GLY A 69 -10.83 -0.13 -13.51
C GLY A 69 -10.28 0.61 -12.29
N VAL A 70 -9.99 -0.09 -11.19
CA VAL A 70 -9.23 0.45 -10.06
C VAL A 70 -7.78 0.63 -10.49
N THR A 71 -7.24 1.84 -10.38
CA THR A 71 -5.90 2.19 -10.88
C THR A 71 -4.80 2.06 -9.83
N GLU A 72 -5.14 2.13 -8.55
CA GLU A 72 -4.17 2.06 -7.46
C GLU A 72 -4.67 1.12 -6.35
N VAL A 73 -3.80 0.25 -5.85
CA VAL A 73 -4.10 -0.68 -4.76
C VAL A 73 -3.02 -0.59 -3.70
N THR A 74 -3.41 -0.37 -2.44
CA THR A 74 -2.50 -0.41 -1.28
C THR A 74 -2.81 -1.63 -0.41
N VAL A 75 -1.81 -2.44 -0.10
CA VAL A 75 -2.01 -3.68 0.67
C VAL A 75 -1.20 -3.68 1.96
N TYR A 76 -1.82 -4.08 3.06
CA TYR A 76 -1.12 -4.24 4.34
C TYR A 76 -0.48 -5.62 4.43
N ALA A 77 0.78 -5.72 4.00
CA ALA A 77 1.49 -7.00 3.92
C ALA A 77 2.18 -7.39 5.22
N PHE A 78 2.87 -6.46 5.89
CA PHE A 78 3.57 -6.73 7.15
C PHE A 78 3.64 -5.49 8.05
N SER A 79 3.12 -5.59 9.28
CA SER A 79 3.13 -4.49 10.25
C SER A 79 4.38 -4.50 11.13
N ILE A 80 4.83 -3.34 11.62
CA ILE A 80 5.88 -3.27 12.65
C ILE A 80 5.46 -4.07 13.90
N GLU A 81 4.17 -4.05 14.25
CA GLU A 81 3.61 -4.83 15.35
C GLU A 81 3.78 -6.34 15.16
N ASN A 82 4.00 -6.82 13.93
CA ASN A 82 4.20 -8.24 13.65
C ASN A 82 5.58 -8.75 14.07
N PHE A 83 6.57 -7.88 14.30
CA PHE A 83 7.85 -8.26 14.90
C PHE A 83 7.72 -8.75 16.35
N LYS A 84 6.60 -8.49 17.03
CA LYS A 84 6.31 -9.01 18.38
C LYS A 84 5.89 -10.48 18.39
N ARG A 85 5.72 -11.12 17.23
CA ARG A 85 5.40 -12.56 17.11
C ARG A 85 6.64 -13.41 17.37
N CYS A 86 6.48 -14.73 17.43
CA CYS A 86 7.63 -15.62 17.59
C CYS A 86 8.57 -15.52 16.40
N LYS A 87 9.87 -15.67 16.66
CA LYS A 87 10.93 -15.49 15.66
C LYS A 87 10.71 -16.34 14.41
N ASP A 88 10.40 -17.62 14.59
CA ASP A 88 10.16 -18.53 13.46
C ASP A 88 8.99 -18.08 12.55
N GLU A 89 7.94 -17.47 13.12
CA GLU A 89 6.83 -16.92 12.33
C GLU A 89 7.24 -15.66 11.58
N VAL A 90 8.01 -14.78 12.23
CA VAL A 90 8.54 -13.56 11.62
C VAL A 90 9.49 -13.90 10.47
N ASP A 91 10.47 -14.78 10.71
CA ASP A 91 11.44 -15.21 9.72
C ASP A 91 10.73 -15.86 8.52
N GLY A 92 9.76 -16.75 8.76
CA GLY A 92 8.96 -17.36 7.70
C GLY A 92 8.13 -16.36 6.86
N LEU A 93 7.64 -15.27 7.47
CA LEU A 93 6.92 -14.21 6.75
C LEU A 93 7.85 -13.34 5.91
N LEU A 94 9.03 -13.01 6.44
CA LEU A 94 10.05 -12.23 5.72
C LEU A 94 10.66 -13.04 4.57
N ASP A 95 10.89 -14.34 4.77
CA ASP A 95 11.32 -15.26 3.72
C ASP A 95 10.27 -15.39 2.62
N LEU A 96 8.99 -15.48 2.99
CA LEU A 96 7.90 -15.48 2.01
C LEU A 96 7.89 -14.16 1.22
N ALA A 97 8.01 -13.01 1.88
CA ALA A 97 8.08 -11.71 1.20
C ALA A 97 9.27 -11.64 0.23
N LEU A 98 10.45 -12.09 0.66
CA LEU A 98 11.67 -12.17 -0.16
C LEU A 98 11.45 -13.05 -1.40
N GLN A 99 10.91 -14.25 -1.22
CA GLN A 99 10.61 -15.16 -2.33
C GLN A 99 9.61 -14.56 -3.31
N LYS A 100 8.56 -13.91 -2.82
CA LYS A 100 7.54 -13.30 -3.69
C LYS A 100 8.07 -12.10 -4.46
N LEU A 101 8.88 -11.23 -3.84
CA LEU A 101 9.51 -10.12 -4.56
C LEU A 101 10.58 -10.59 -5.56
N LYS A 102 11.34 -11.65 -5.25
CA LYS A 102 12.23 -12.29 -6.24
C LYS A 102 11.45 -12.85 -7.44
N ASN A 103 10.31 -13.48 -7.19
CA ASN A 103 9.43 -13.95 -8.27
C ASN A 103 8.87 -12.79 -9.10
N MET A 104 8.63 -11.62 -8.50
CA MET A 104 8.22 -10.41 -9.20
C MET A 104 9.29 -9.96 -10.21
N LEU A 105 10.56 -9.95 -9.81
CA LEU A 105 11.69 -9.62 -10.69
C LEU A 105 11.77 -10.58 -11.89
N ASN A 106 11.46 -11.87 -11.69
CA ASN A 106 11.41 -12.86 -12.77
C ASN A 106 10.24 -12.64 -13.75
N GLU A 107 9.27 -11.79 -13.41
CA GLU A 107 8.07 -11.52 -14.21
C GLU A 107 8.02 -10.07 -14.71
N MET A 108 9.19 -9.40 -14.75
CA MET A 108 9.26 -7.96 -14.97
C MET A 108 8.75 -7.53 -16.35
N ASP A 109 8.95 -8.35 -17.39
CA ASP A 109 8.40 -8.09 -18.72
C ASP A 109 6.88 -7.92 -18.70
N ARG A 110 6.18 -8.81 -17.97
CA ARG A 110 4.71 -8.75 -17.83
C ARG A 110 4.28 -7.53 -17.01
N ILE A 111 5.08 -7.16 -16.00
CA ILE A 111 4.85 -5.97 -15.16
C ILE A 111 4.96 -4.69 -15.99
N HIS A 112 5.95 -4.62 -16.89
CA HIS A 112 6.09 -3.51 -17.84
C HIS A 112 4.98 -3.48 -18.88
N GLU A 113 4.58 -4.62 -19.44
CA GLU A 113 3.47 -4.72 -20.40
C GLU A 113 2.16 -4.16 -19.81
N HIS A 114 1.89 -4.51 -18.56
CA HIS A 114 0.72 -4.00 -17.82
C HIS A 114 0.95 -2.59 -17.26
N GLY A 115 2.17 -2.05 -17.34
CA GLY A 115 2.53 -0.72 -16.84
C GLY A 115 2.29 -0.57 -15.34
N VAL A 116 2.60 -1.60 -14.54
CA VAL A 116 2.40 -1.59 -13.08
C VAL A 116 3.61 -0.97 -12.40
N CYS A 117 3.41 0.13 -11.68
CA CYS A 117 4.39 0.78 -10.82
C CYS A 117 4.28 0.22 -9.40
N ILE A 118 5.39 -0.27 -8.86
CA ILE A 118 5.41 -0.97 -7.57
C ILE A 118 6.17 -0.10 -6.58
N ARG A 119 5.51 0.17 -5.45
CA ARG A 119 6.04 0.99 -4.37
C ARG A 119 5.98 0.18 -3.09
N VAL A 120 7.00 0.32 -2.23
CA VAL A 120 7.02 -0.31 -0.92
C VAL A 120 7.02 0.78 0.13
N LEU A 121 6.03 0.76 1.01
CA LEU A 121 5.81 1.79 2.03
C LEU A 121 6.10 1.20 3.41
N GLY A 122 6.84 1.93 4.24
CA GLY A 122 7.15 1.54 5.62
C GLY A 122 8.63 1.69 5.96
N ASN A 123 8.97 1.33 7.19
CA ASN A 123 10.31 1.52 7.73
C ASN A 123 11.21 0.34 7.35
N LEU A 124 11.80 0.43 6.16
CA LEU A 124 12.62 -0.64 5.56
C LEU A 124 13.86 -1.00 6.38
N SER A 125 14.25 -0.16 7.34
CA SER A 125 15.39 -0.44 8.22
C SER A 125 15.20 -1.67 9.11
N TYR A 126 13.96 -2.09 9.35
CA TYR A 126 13.63 -3.30 10.10
C TYR A 126 13.76 -4.58 9.27
N LEU A 127 13.88 -4.48 7.95
CA LEU A 127 13.93 -5.64 7.07
C LEU A 127 15.35 -6.20 6.97
N PRO A 128 15.54 -7.51 6.74
CA PRO A 128 16.85 -8.06 6.43
C PRO A 128 17.46 -7.42 5.18
N VAL A 129 18.79 -7.28 5.14
CA VAL A 129 19.53 -6.62 4.05
C VAL A 129 19.18 -7.19 2.68
N GLU A 130 19.08 -8.51 2.57
CA GLU A 130 18.69 -9.17 1.31
C GLU A 130 17.27 -8.82 0.85
N LEU A 131 16.34 -8.60 1.78
CA LEU A 131 15.00 -8.14 1.45
C LEU A 131 15.00 -6.66 1.04
N GLN A 132 15.80 -5.82 1.70
CA GLN A 132 15.97 -4.41 1.31
C GLN A 132 16.51 -4.27 -0.12
N LYS A 133 17.53 -5.07 -0.49
CA LYS A 133 18.07 -5.13 -1.86
C LYS A 133 16.99 -5.42 -2.89
N VAL A 134 16.24 -6.50 -2.70
CA VAL A 134 15.20 -6.93 -3.64
C VAL A 134 14.06 -5.90 -3.72
N VAL A 135 13.67 -5.30 -2.59
CA VAL A 135 12.71 -4.19 -2.59
C VAL A 135 13.21 -3.05 -3.46
N ALA A 136 14.48 -2.65 -3.29
CA ALA A 136 15.06 -1.55 -4.04
C ALA A 136 15.14 -1.84 -5.55
N GLU A 137 15.49 -3.06 -5.93
CA GLU A 137 15.50 -3.51 -7.33
C GLU A 137 14.11 -3.42 -7.97
N VAL A 138 13.08 -3.96 -7.32
CA VAL A 138 11.69 -3.92 -7.80
C VAL A 138 11.19 -2.49 -7.97
N VAL A 139 11.40 -1.64 -6.96
CA VAL A 139 10.95 -0.24 -6.99
C VAL A 139 11.65 0.52 -8.12
N CYS A 140 12.97 0.39 -8.25
CA CYS A 140 13.73 1.06 -9.31
C CYS A 140 13.33 0.59 -10.72
N GLN A 141 13.11 -0.71 -10.93
CA GLN A 141 12.75 -1.23 -12.26
C GLN A 141 11.35 -0.77 -12.69
N THR A 142 10.42 -0.61 -11.75
CA THR A 142 9.02 -0.27 -12.08
C THR A 142 8.67 1.22 -11.96
N GLN A 143 9.61 2.07 -11.55
CA GLN A 143 9.32 3.48 -11.25
C GLN A 143 8.82 4.31 -12.44
N ALA A 144 9.20 3.92 -13.67
CA ALA A 144 8.78 4.61 -14.89
C ALA A 144 7.38 4.18 -15.38
N ASN A 145 6.83 3.11 -14.82
CA ASN A 145 5.48 2.63 -15.16
C ASN A 145 4.43 3.59 -14.57
N SER A 146 3.28 3.74 -15.26
CA SER A 146 2.27 4.74 -14.87
C SER A 146 0.81 4.32 -15.10
N ARG A 147 0.54 3.09 -15.54
CA ARG A 147 -0.83 2.63 -15.86
C ARG A 147 -1.58 2.18 -14.60
N CYS A 148 -0.92 1.42 -13.74
CA CYS A 148 -1.47 0.94 -12.48
C CYS A 148 -0.43 1.06 -11.36
N PHE A 149 -0.88 1.20 -10.12
CA PHE A 149 -0.01 1.38 -8.96
C PHE A 149 -0.30 0.33 -7.89
N LEU A 150 0.75 -0.32 -7.40
CA LEU A 150 0.69 -1.25 -6.28
C LEU A 150 1.58 -0.74 -5.15
N ASN A 151 0.97 -0.36 -4.04
CA ASN A 151 1.68 0.02 -2.82
C ASN A 151 1.67 -1.16 -1.84
N ILE A 152 2.84 -1.67 -1.48
CA ILE A 152 2.99 -2.78 -0.56
C ILE A 152 3.49 -2.23 0.77
N CYS A 153 2.65 -2.22 1.80
CA CYS A 153 3.04 -1.79 3.13
C CYS A 153 3.81 -2.92 3.85
N LEU A 154 5.12 -2.78 3.98
CA LEU A 154 6.03 -3.70 4.65
C LEU A 154 6.75 -2.98 5.79
N SER A 155 6.83 -3.63 6.96
CA SER A 155 7.33 -2.98 8.19
C SER A 155 6.67 -1.61 8.41
N TYR A 156 5.35 -1.56 8.25
CA TYR A 156 4.57 -0.33 8.25
C TYR A 156 3.64 -0.25 9.47
N THR A 157 3.54 0.94 10.07
CA THR A 157 2.38 1.37 10.87
C THR A 157 2.14 2.85 10.57
N SER A 158 0.89 3.30 10.65
CA SER A 158 0.55 4.69 10.34
C SER A 158 1.17 5.66 11.35
N ARG A 159 1.25 5.28 12.63
CA ARG A 159 1.95 6.07 13.65
C ARG A 159 3.45 6.20 13.38
N ASP A 160 4.13 5.15 12.93
CA ASP A 160 5.55 5.23 12.53
C ASP A 160 5.70 6.15 11.32
N GLU A 161 4.85 6.01 10.30
CA GLU A 161 4.85 6.89 9.13
C GLU A 161 4.66 8.36 9.52
N ILE A 162 3.68 8.68 10.38
CA ILE A 162 3.43 10.05 10.85
C ILE A 162 4.65 10.59 11.61
N CYS A 163 5.21 9.81 12.53
CA CYS A 163 6.43 10.21 13.25
C CYS A 163 7.59 10.46 12.29
N LYS A 164 7.76 9.60 11.28
CA LYS A 164 8.82 9.76 10.29
C LYS A 164 8.60 10.99 9.41
N ALA A 165 7.37 11.24 8.98
CA ALA A 165 7.01 12.43 8.21
C ALA A 165 7.26 13.72 9.02
N MET A 166 6.93 13.74 10.32
CA MET A 166 7.26 14.85 11.22
C MET A 166 8.78 15.08 11.35
N GLN A 167 9.57 14.01 11.42
CA GLN A 167 11.04 14.12 11.42
C GLN A 167 11.56 14.69 10.10
N GLU A 168 11.03 14.27 8.95
CA GLU A 168 11.42 14.81 7.65
C GLU A 168 11.11 16.31 7.54
N LEU A 169 9.95 16.74 8.02
CA LEU A 169 9.61 18.17 8.11
C LEU A 169 10.58 18.93 9.02
N ALA A 170 10.89 18.39 10.19
CA ALA A 170 11.85 19.01 11.11
C ALA A 170 13.25 19.16 10.47
N THR A 171 13.72 18.13 9.76
CA THR A 171 14.96 18.20 8.98
C THR A 171 14.87 19.22 7.84
N GLY A 172 13.72 19.33 7.16
CA GLY A 172 13.48 20.35 6.14
C GLY A 172 13.59 21.78 6.68
N VAL A 173 13.07 22.01 7.90
CA VAL A 173 13.18 23.28 8.62
C VAL A 173 14.62 23.56 9.07
N GLU A 174 15.30 22.55 9.63
CA GLU A 174 16.70 22.66 10.07
C GLU A 174 17.65 23.00 8.91
N LYS A 175 17.44 22.39 7.73
CA LYS A 175 18.19 22.70 6.50
C LYS A 175 17.84 24.06 5.88
N GLY A 176 16.84 24.77 6.41
CA GLY A 176 16.34 26.02 5.83
C GLY A 176 15.62 25.86 4.49
N ILE A 177 15.19 24.65 4.13
CA ILE A 177 14.38 24.38 2.93
C ILE A 177 12.92 24.81 3.18
N LEU A 178 12.44 24.57 4.40
CA LEU A 178 11.13 24.99 4.90
C LEU A 178 11.31 26.02 6.03
N SER A 179 10.32 26.88 6.21
CA SER A 179 10.14 27.66 7.43
C SER A 179 9.17 26.94 8.39
N PRO A 180 9.19 27.22 9.71
CA PRO A 180 8.19 26.66 10.62
C PRO A 180 6.74 26.97 10.22
N SER A 181 6.52 28.11 9.54
CA SER A 181 5.21 28.50 9.01
C SER A 181 4.76 27.70 7.78
N ASP A 182 5.67 27.00 7.10
CA ASP A 182 5.31 26.12 5.97
C ASP A 182 4.74 24.76 6.44
N VAL A 183 4.90 24.42 7.73
CA VAL A 183 4.37 23.18 8.30
C VAL A 183 2.84 23.22 8.34
N SER A 184 2.22 22.33 7.58
CA SER A 184 0.78 22.25 7.34
C SER A 184 0.35 20.80 7.11
N GLU A 185 -0.97 20.55 7.02
CA GLU A 185 -1.51 19.23 6.66
C GLU A 185 -1.01 18.75 5.28
N GLU A 186 -0.86 19.68 4.33
CA GLU A 186 -0.31 19.40 3.01
C GLU A 186 1.17 19.00 3.11
N ALA A 187 1.97 19.80 3.83
CA ALA A 187 3.40 19.49 4.02
C ALA A 187 3.59 18.13 4.70
N LEU A 188 2.76 17.79 5.69
CA LEU A 188 2.78 16.48 6.34
C LEU A 188 2.40 15.36 5.35
N SER A 189 1.37 15.56 4.52
CA SER A 189 0.97 14.61 3.49
C SER A 189 2.08 14.36 2.45
N GLN A 190 2.80 15.42 2.07
CA GLN A 190 3.96 15.34 1.17
C GLN A 190 5.17 14.65 1.82
N ALA A 191 5.27 14.65 3.15
CA ALA A 191 6.32 13.96 3.89
C ALA A 191 6.03 12.47 4.17
N MET A 192 4.78 12.01 3.98
CA MET A 192 4.39 10.60 4.18
C MET A 192 5.07 9.66 3.15
N TYR A 193 5.13 8.36 3.46
CA TYR A 193 5.59 7.36 2.49
C TYR A 193 4.66 7.34 1.26
N SER A 194 3.36 7.55 1.48
CA SER A 194 2.33 7.56 0.44
C SER A 194 2.24 8.85 -0.39
N ARG A 195 3.18 9.80 -0.32
CA ARG A 195 3.09 11.11 -1.00
C ARG A 195 2.82 11.06 -2.51
N LYS A 196 3.22 9.98 -3.18
CA LYS A 196 3.01 9.76 -4.63
C LYS A 196 1.67 9.10 -4.96
N SER A 197 0.85 8.83 -3.95
CA SER A 197 -0.43 8.14 -4.05
C SER A 197 -1.57 9.10 -3.74
N ARG A 198 -2.73 8.83 -4.32
CA ARG A 198 -3.96 9.49 -3.85
C ARG A 198 -4.38 8.87 -2.52
N ASP A 199 -5.20 9.57 -1.75
CA ASP A 199 -5.84 8.94 -0.59
C ASP A 199 -6.75 7.78 -1.04
N PRO A 200 -6.80 6.66 -0.29
CA PRO A 200 -7.69 5.56 -0.60
C PRO A 200 -9.15 6.01 -0.51
N GLU A 201 -9.96 5.63 -1.48
CA GLU A 201 -11.39 5.94 -1.49
C GLU A 201 -12.21 4.84 -0.80
N LEU A 202 -11.70 3.61 -0.87
CA LEU A 202 -12.28 2.43 -0.22
C LEU A 202 -11.18 1.68 0.52
N LEU A 203 -11.38 1.45 1.82
CA LEU A 203 -10.56 0.60 2.66
C LEU A 203 -11.34 -0.66 3.03
N ILE A 204 -10.84 -1.82 2.64
CA ILE A 204 -11.45 -3.12 2.96
C ILE A 204 -10.64 -3.80 4.06
N ARG A 205 -11.31 -4.36 5.06
CA ARG A 205 -10.70 -5.28 6.01
C ARG A 205 -11.47 -6.59 6.10
N THR A 206 -10.75 -7.69 5.94
CA THR A 206 -11.30 -9.04 6.05
C THR A 206 -11.31 -9.55 7.49
N SER A 207 -11.89 -10.74 7.68
CA SER A 207 -11.89 -11.58 8.89
C SER A 207 -12.75 -11.14 10.07
N GLY A 208 -13.62 -10.14 9.87
CA GLY A 208 -14.65 -9.73 10.84
C GLY A 208 -14.15 -8.78 11.95
N GLU A 209 -12.88 -8.38 11.90
CA GLU A 209 -12.33 -7.43 12.85
C GLU A 209 -12.71 -5.99 12.46
N VAL A 210 -13.29 -5.24 13.40
CA VAL A 210 -13.80 -3.86 13.18
C VAL A 210 -12.82 -2.78 13.66
N ARG A 211 -11.56 -2.86 13.25
CA ARG A 211 -10.51 -1.86 13.58
C ARG A 211 -9.59 -1.62 12.38
N LEU A 212 -8.79 -0.55 12.41
CA LEU A 212 -7.83 -0.27 11.33
C LEU A 212 -6.44 -0.87 11.59
N SER A 213 -6.13 -1.27 12.82
CA SER A 213 -4.82 -1.88 13.16
C SER A 213 -3.62 -1.03 12.74
N ASP A 214 -3.72 0.29 12.96
CA ASP A 214 -2.64 1.26 12.67
C ASP A 214 -2.24 1.26 11.18
N PHE A 215 -3.25 1.22 10.29
CA PHE A 215 -3.07 1.21 8.84
C PHE A 215 -3.66 2.47 8.22
N MET A 216 -2.86 3.24 7.48
CA MET A 216 -3.27 4.38 6.66
C MET A 216 -4.19 5.38 7.40
N LEU A 217 -3.95 5.65 8.69
CA LEU A 217 -4.89 6.44 9.52
C LEU A 217 -5.07 7.87 9.02
N TRP A 218 -4.00 8.48 8.51
CA TRP A 218 -4.03 9.82 7.93
C TRP A 218 -4.82 9.83 6.62
N GLN A 219 -4.40 8.95 5.71
CA GLN A 219 -4.91 8.84 4.34
C GLN A 219 -6.36 8.34 4.31
N SER A 220 -6.77 7.50 5.26
CA SER A 220 -8.09 6.89 5.30
C SER A 220 -9.14 7.70 6.05
N SER A 221 -8.83 8.92 6.48
CA SER A 221 -9.73 9.79 7.26
C SER A 221 -11.05 10.10 6.54
N ARG A 222 -11.05 10.02 5.20
CA ARG A 222 -12.22 10.27 4.34
C ARG A 222 -12.52 9.12 3.37
N SER A 223 -12.11 7.89 3.72
CA SER A 223 -12.44 6.69 2.95
C SER A 223 -13.78 6.10 3.35
N VAL A 224 -14.42 5.36 2.44
CA VAL A 224 -15.40 4.34 2.82
C VAL A 224 -14.65 3.18 3.44
N ILE A 225 -15.07 2.72 4.63
CA ILE A 225 -14.46 1.59 5.31
C ILE A 225 -15.44 0.42 5.30
N GLU A 226 -15.06 -0.68 4.66
CA GLU A 226 -15.86 -1.91 4.59
C GLU A 226 -15.19 -3.01 5.41
N PHE A 227 -15.88 -3.48 6.44
CA PHE A 227 -15.48 -4.64 7.24
C PHE A 227 -16.26 -5.87 6.78
N THR A 228 -15.57 -6.92 6.39
CA THR A 228 -16.18 -8.18 5.99
C THR A 228 -15.70 -9.34 6.85
N THR A 229 -16.59 -10.30 7.12
CA THR A 229 -16.32 -11.45 7.98
C THR A 229 -15.51 -12.55 7.29
N VAL A 230 -15.47 -12.56 5.96
CA VAL A 230 -14.72 -13.57 5.18
C VAL A 230 -13.24 -13.52 5.50
N LEU A 231 -12.58 -14.67 5.63
CA LEU A 231 -11.13 -14.76 5.82
C LEU A 231 -10.42 -14.42 4.51
N TRP A 232 -9.26 -13.74 4.57
CA TRP A 232 -8.57 -13.28 3.36
C TRP A 232 -8.39 -14.36 2.28
N PRO A 233 -7.85 -15.58 2.55
CA PRO A 233 -7.71 -16.59 1.51
C PRO A 233 -9.04 -17.06 0.87
N GLU A 234 -10.18 -16.85 1.54
CA GLU A 234 -11.52 -17.19 1.07
C GLU A 234 -12.22 -16.02 0.36
N PHE A 235 -11.57 -14.85 0.27
CA PHE A 235 -12.14 -13.67 -0.39
C PHE A 235 -12.42 -13.95 -1.87
N THR A 236 -13.54 -13.45 -2.38
CA THR A 236 -13.99 -13.70 -3.76
C THR A 236 -14.32 -12.40 -4.45
N ILE A 237 -14.42 -12.44 -5.78
CA ILE A 237 -14.86 -11.29 -6.58
C ILE A 237 -16.20 -10.73 -6.10
N TRP A 238 -17.13 -11.57 -5.62
CA TRP A 238 -18.42 -11.11 -5.11
C TRP A 238 -18.28 -10.24 -3.86
N HIS A 239 -17.32 -10.53 -2.99
CA HIS A 239 -17.02 -9.69 -1.84
C HIS A 239 -16.42 -8.35 -2.27
N LEU A 240 -15.55 -8.34 -3.29
CA LEU A 240 -15.02 -7.11 -3.87
C LEU A 240 -16.14 -6.24 -4.48
N LEU A 241 -17.02 -6.86 -5.29
CA LEU A 241 -18.16 -6.15 -5.90
C LEU A 241 -19.10 -5.60 -4.84
N ALA A 242 -19.38 -6.35 -3.77
CA ALA A 242 -20.18 -5.87 -2.65
C ALA A 242 -19.54 -4.65 -1.96
N ALA A 243 -18.22 -4.68 -1.72
CA ALA A 243 -17.50 -3.55 -1.13
C ALA A 243 -17.53 -2.30 -2.04
N VAL A 244 -17.42 -2.48 -3.36
CA VAL A 244 -17.54 -1.38 -4.32
C VAL A 244 -18.97 -0.83 -4.38
N LEU A 245 -20.00 -1.67 -4.28
CA LEU A 245 -21.38 -1.22 -4.15
C LEU A 245 -21.62 -0.43 -2.86
N CYS A 246 -21.01 -0.84 -1.74
CA CYS A 246 -21.00 -0.05 -0.50
C CYS A 246 -20.37 1.32 -0.72
N TYR A 247 -19.23 1.38 -1.44
CA TYR A 247 -18.61 2.65 -1.83
C TYR A 247 -19.55 3.51 -2.67
N GLN A 248 -20.17 2.95 -3.72
CA GLN A 248 -21.10 3.68 -4.60
C GLN A 248 -22.28 4.29 -3.86
N ARG A 249 -22.79 3.60 -2.84
CA ARG A 249 -23.88 4.11 -2.00
C ARG A 249 -23.45 5.30 -1.15
N GLN A 250 -22.19 5.38 -0.76
CA GLN A 250 -21.68 6.40 0.18
C GLN A 250 -20.89 7.53 -0.50
N CYS A 251 -20.38 7.33 -1.71
CA CYS A 251 -19.44 8.24 -2.35
C CYS A 251 -20.02 9.64 -2.56
N GLY A 252 -21.34 9.78 -2.82
CA GLY A 252 -21.99 11.09 -2.95
C GLY A 252 -22.00 11.91 -1.65
N LEU A 253 -22.13 11.23 -0.49
CA LEU A 253 -22.05 11.89 0.81
C LEU A 253 -20.61 12.34 1.11
N LEU A 254 -19.62 11.50 0.78
CA LEU A 254 -18.21 11.83 0.95
C LEU A 254 -17.78 13.01 0.08
N GLU A 255 -18.24 13.08 -1.17
CA GLU A 255 -17.96 14.23 -2.05
C GLU A 255 -18.55 15.53 -1.49
N THR A 256 -19.74 15.46 -0.89
CA THR A 256 -20.34 16.60 -0.21
C THR A 256 -19.50 17.03 1.00
N PHE A 257 -19.14 16.07 1.85
CA PHE A 257 -18.28 16.33 3.02
C PHE A 257 -16.91 16.91 2.64
N LYS A 258 -16.29 16.42 1.56
CA LYS A 258 -15.02 16.96 1.03
C LYS A 258 -15.16 18.41 0.57
N ARG A 259 -16.31 18.80 -0.01
CA ARG A 259 -16.57 20.18 -0.45
C ARG A 259 -16.94 21.13 0.68
N THR A 260 -17.66 20.65 1.70
CA THR A 260 -18.19 21.47 2.81
C THR A 260 -17.35 21.42 4.07
N GLY A 261 -16.28 20.62 4.08
CA GLY A 261 -15.33 20.51 5.19
C GLY A 261 -14.64 21.85 5.50
N PRO A 262 -13.91 21.94 6.64
CA PRO A 262 -13.16 23.14 6.99
C PRO A 262 -12.27 23.55 5.82
N ARG A 263 -12.32 24.85 5.48
CA ARG A 263 -11.50 25.46 4.41
C ARG A 263 -10.04 25.05 4.62
N GLU A 264 -9.39 24.63 3.54
CA GLU A 264 -7.97 24.36 3.53
C GLU A 264 -7.22 25.51 4.22
N LEU A 265 -6.38 25.14 5.20
CA LEU A 265 -5.49 26.09 5.86
C LEU A 265 -4.55 26.72 4.82
N PRO A 266 -3.97 27.90 5.11
CA PRO A 266 -2.99 28.53 4.23
C PRO A 266 -1.95 27.50 3.81
N ARG A 267 -1.81 27.31 2.50
CA ARG A 267 -0.83 26.38 1.93
C ARG A 267 0.57 26.96 2.15
N ALA A 268 1.55 26.09 2.35
CA ALA A 268 2.96 26.49 2.32
C ALA A 268 3.27 27.28 1.03
N ASP A 269 4.34 28.08 1.05
CA ASP A 269 4.85 28.61 -0.22
C ASP A 269 5.10 27.43 -1.18
N ASP A 270 4.39 27.39 -2.31
CA ASP A 270 4.40 26.27 -3.24
C ASP A 270 5.85 25.96 -3.68
N GLN A 271 6.69 27.00 -3.75
CA GLN A 271 8.10 26.85 -4.07
C GLN A 271 8.92 26.15 -2.96
N SER A 272 8.69 26.45 -1.68
CA SER A 272 9.41 25.81 -0.56
C SER A 272 9.02 24.33 -0.45
N LEU A 273 7.73 24.03 -0.62
CA LEU A 273 7.22 22.66 -0.59
C LEU A 273 7.71 21.83 -1.79
N GLN A 274 7.82 22.42 -2.98
CA GLN A 274 8.43 21.77 -4.15
C GLN A 274 9.91 21.44 -3.93
N ARG A 275 10.68 22.38 -3.35
CA ARG A 275 12.09 22.12 -3.01
C ARG A 275 12.23 21.03 -1.97
N PHE A 276 11.37 21.04 -0.96
CA PHE A 276 11.33 20.02 0.08
C PHE A 276 11.04 18.62 -0.48
N THR A 277 10.00 18.49 -1.31
CA THR A 277 9.64 17.20 -1.93
C THR A 277 10.72 16.71 -2.89
N TYR A 278 11.42 17.62 -3.59
CA TYR A 278 12.58 17.29 -4.41
C TYR A 278 13.75 16.76 -3.57
N ASP A 279 14.15 17.43 -2.48
CA ASP A 279 15.20 16.94 -1.55
C ASP A 279 14.85 15.55 -0.99
N MET A 280 13.59 15.33 -0.61
CA MET A 280 13.12 14.03 -0.14
C MET A 280 13.23 12.95 -1.23
N GLU A 281 12.89 13.27 -2.47
CA GLU A 281 12.99 12.33 -3.58
C GLU A 281 14.44 11.98 -3.90
N GLU A 282 15.35 12.95 -3.94
CA GLU A 282 16.77 12.69 -4.16
C GLU A 282 17.35 11.78 -3.07
N ARG A 283 17.07 12.07 -1.79
CA ARG A 283 17.49 11.22 -0.67
C ARG A 283 16.91 9.83 -0.74
N TRP A 284 15.67 9.70 -1.21
CA TRP A 284 15.03 8.40 -1.41
C TRP A 284 15.69 7.60 -2.54
N GLN A 285 16.00 8.24 -3.67
CA GLN A 285 16.68 7.61 -4.80
C GLN A 285 18.10 7.15 -4.44
N GLU A 286 18.83 7.96 -3.68
CA GLU A 286 20.15 7.54 -3.17
C GLU A 286 20.02 6.36 -2.20
N ARG A 287 19.00 6.35 -1.32
CA ARG A 287 18.74 5.19 -0.47
C ARG A 287 18.45 3.92 -1.25
N LEU A 288 17.64 3.99 -2.31
CA LEU A 288 17.40 2.85 -3.20
C LEU A 288 18.69 2.38 -3.88
N ARG A 289 19.57 3.31 -4.28
CA ARG A 289 20.87 2.97 -4.85
C ARG A 289 21.75 2.23 -3.84
N LEU A 290 21.90 2.74 -2.62
CA LEU A 290 22.74 2.12 -1.59
C LEU A 290 22.19 0.77 -1.13
N MET A 291 20.87 0.62 -1.00
CA MET A 291 20.24 -0.67 -0.70
C MET A 291 20.56 -1.72 -1.76
N ARG A 292 20.56 -1.38 -3.06
CA ARG A 292 20.97 -2.30 -4.14
C ARG A 292 22.43 -2.72 -4.05
N LEU A 293 23.30 -1.85 -3.53
CA LEU A 293 24.71 -2.18 -3.26
C LEU A 293 24.89 -3.00 -1.97
N GLY A 294 23.81 -3.24 -1.22
CA GLY A 294 23.81 -4.03 -0.01
C GLY A 294 24.17 -3.30 1.27
N GLN A 295 24.15 -1.96 1.24
CA GLN A 295 24.18 -1.17 2.46
C GLN A 295 22.81 -1.18 3.12
N THR A 296 22.79 -1.07 4.45
CA THR A 296 21.54 -1.08 5.20
C THR A 296 20.82 0.27 5.07
N ALA A 297 19.49 0.28 5.11
CA ALA A 297 18.70 1.52 5.12
C ALA A 297 19.00 2.44 6.33
N GLN A 298 19.66 1.93 7.39
CA GLN A 298 20.09 2.71 8.55
C GLN A 298 21.39 3.49 8.27
N GLU A 299 22.34 2.90 7.53
CA GLU A 299 23.60 3.53 7.15
C GLU A 299 23.44 4.69 6.16
N VAL A 300 22.26 4.84 5.56
CA VAL A 300 21.95 5.91 4.58
C VAL A 300 21.61 7.25 5.25
N VAL A 301 21.46 7.29 6.58
CA VAL A 301 21.34 8.57 7.28
C VAL A 301 22.77 9.06 7.53
N VAL A 302 23.13 10.19 6.92
CA VAL A 302 24.41 10.94 7.01
C VAL A 302 25.38 10.70 5.85
N THR A 303 25.25 11.55 4.82
CA THR A 303 26.30 12.48 4.36
C THR A 303 25.65 13.79 3.94
#